data_AF-A0A1H9ZJ97-F1
#
_entry.id   AF-A0A1H9ZJ97-F1
#
_cell.length_a   1.000
_cell.length_b   1.000
_cell.length_c   1.000
_cell.angle_alpha   90.00
_cell.angle_beta   90.00
_cell.angle_gamma   90.00
#
_symmetry.space_group_name_H-M   'P 1'
#
loop_
_entity.id
_entity.type
_entity.pdbx_description
1 polymer ?
#
loop_
_entity_poly.entity_id
_entity_poly.type
_entity_poly.pdbx_seq_one_letter_code
_entity_poly.pdbx_strand_id
1 'polypeptide(L)'
;MEAAQIAGRAGRHLLTSHGTVGVLTGVPGLRPDAALVATGAAVARGTVASDLPRRTPRLRPELDDLGALAPVDIPEALGRWARWARTATRDEAVTGDDVSGLVERAEALLPLLAGLVGESTDLGTVWRLVTLPIDFEPPRRTRWLTLVRASLLHGAGHRVPPQTVLPALPRRGPVEDFEQAAAAARDASTLLRSFPGVAGLTAEDAARLEQRCAARITELLPGAIAAAGPGRCADCGVSVAPRFPTCRACAARGARRGAPVRRGAPARREDAGSRRSGGRGGPRRGSARRAGRG
;
A
#
# COMPACT_ATOMS: atom_id res chain seq x y z
N MET A 1 -0.52 -1.85 16.58
CA MET A 1 -1.68 -1.14 16.02
C MET A 1 -2.38 -1.93 14.92
N GLU A 2 -1.70 -2.34 13.84
CA GLU A 2 -2.18 -3.39 12.91
C GLU A 2 -2.49 -4.71 13.65
N ALA A 3 -1.68 -5.04 14.66
CA ALA A 3 -1.93 -6.13 15.59
C ALA A 3 -3.33 -6.10 16.24
N ALA A 4 -3.96 -4.94 16.42
CA ALA A 4 -5.33 -4.84 16.94
C ALA A 4 -6.39 -5.26 15.92
N GLN A 5 -6.21 -4.90 14.65
CA GLN A 5 -7.10 -5.33 13.58
C GLN A 5 -6.95 -6.83 13.32
N ILE A 6 -5.70 -7.34 13.33
CA ILE A 6 -5.41 -8.77 13.23
C ILE A 6 -6.03 -9.52 14.41
N ALA A 7 -5.80 -9.06 15.64
CA ALA A 7 -6.38 -9.66 16.85
C ALA A 7 -7.93 -9.62 16.84
N GLY A 8 -8.51 -8.49 16.43
CA GLY A 8 -9.96 -8.34 16.33
C GLY A 8 -10.60 -9.19 15.23
N ARG A 9 -9.87 -9.55 14.18
CA ARG A 9 -10.32 -10.51 13.14
C ARG A 9 -10.12 -11.96 13.57
N ALA A 10 -8.95 -12.29 14.09
CA ALA A 10 -8.61 -13.64 14.57
C ALA A 10 -9.46 -14.06 15.79
N GLY A 11 -9.90 -13.09 16.60
CA GLY A 11 -10.82 -13.30 17.72
C GLY A 11 -12.30 -13.36 17.34
N ARG A 12 -12.67 -13.12 16.08
CA ARG A 12 -14.05 -13.34 15.61
C ARG A 12 -14.21 -14.80 15.22
N HIS A 13 -15.30 -15.41 15.68
CA HIS A 13 -15.60 -16.84 15.59
C HIS A 13 -15.18 -17.50 14.27
N LEU A 14 -14.46 -18.63 14.40
CA LEU A 14 -14.33 -19.78 13.48
C LEU A 14 -13.22 -20.77 13.92
N LEU A 15 -12.41 -20.44 14.95
CA LEU A 15 -11.35 -21.35 15.49
C LEU A 15 -11.50 -21.72 16.97
N THR A 16 -12.09 -20.87 17.83
CA THR A 16 -12.42 -21.19 19.24
C THR A 16 -13.71 -20.50 19.71
N SER A 17 -14.38 -21.04 20.72
CA SER A 17 -15.62 -20.50 21.29
C SER A 17 -15.42 -19.17 22.05
N HIS A 18 -14.18 -18.83 22.39
CA HIS A 18 -13.76 -17.59 23.07
C HIS A 18 -12.54 -17.03 22.31
N GLY A 19 -12.78 -16.21 21.27
CA GLY A 19 -11.76 -15.73 20.33
C GLY A 19 -10.34 -15.59 20.88
N THR A 20 -9.48 -16.55 20.56
CA THR A 20 -8.08 -16.59 20.98
C THR A 20 -7.17 -16.04 19.89
N VAL A 21 -6.20 -15.20 20.28
CA VAL A 21 -5.17 -14.66 19.37
C VAL A 21 -3.81 -15.06 19.90
N GLY A 22 -2.98 -15.66 19.04
CA GLY A 22 -1.63 -16.12 19.38
C GLY A 22 -0.56 -15.54 18.46
N VAL A 23 0.71 -15.81 18.78
CA VAL A 23 1.85 -15.47 17.92
C VAL A 23 2.35 -16.75 17.27
N LEU A 24 2.55 -16.72 15.95
CA LEU A 24 3.20 -17.82 15.24
C LEU A 24 4.71 -17.80 15.54
N THR A 25 5.25 -18.91 16.03
CA THR A 25 6.68 -19.09 16.32
C THR A 25 7.37 -19.96 15.28
N GLY A 26 8.70 -19.87 15.19
CA GLY A 26 9.50 -20.74 14.33
C GLY A 26 9.56 -20.33 12.85
N VAL A 27 9.08 -19.14 12.49
CA VAL A 27 9.22 -18.62 11.12
C VAL A 27 10.59 -17.96 10.93
N PRO A 28 11.45 -18.46 10.02
CA PRO A 28 12.76 -17.87 9.78
C PRO A 28 12.68 -16.38 9.39
N GLY A 29 13.61 -15.59 9.94
CA GLY A 29 13.69 -14.15 9.69
C GLY A 29 12.64 -13.29 10.39
N LEU A 30 11.68 -13.88 11.12
CA LEU A 30 10.70 -13.13 11.91
C LEU A 30 10.92 -13.37 13.41
N ARG A 31 10.79 -12.30 14.21
CA ARG A 31 10.82 -12.39 15.67
C ARG A 31 9.39 -12.27 16.21
N PRO A 32 8.89 -13.26 16.95
CA PRO A 32 7.58 -13.17 17.58
C PRO A 32 7.58 -12.07 18.65
N ASP A 33 6.52 -11.27 18.70
CA ASP A 33 6.31 -10.22 19.70
C ASP A 33 4.94 -10.38 20.37
N ALA A 34 4.94 -11.02 21.53
CA ALA A 34 3.73 -11.25 22.32
C ALA A 34 3.19 -9.97 22.97
N ALA A 35 4.04 -9.00 23.28
CA ALA A 35 3.62 -7.73 23.88
C ALA A 35 2.84 -6.89 22.87
N LEU A 36 3.27 -6.90 21.60
CA LEU A 36 2.54 -6.27 20.50
C LEU A 36 1.16 -6.92 20.29
N VAL A 37 1.06 -8.25 20.35
CA VAL A 37 -0.23 -8.96 20.24
C VAL A 37 -1.15 -8.67 21.42
N ALA A 38 -0.62 -8.64 22.65
CA ALA A 38 -1.39 -8.29 23.84
C ALA A 38 -1.96 -6.85 23.76
N THR A 39 -1.13 -5.91 23.31
CA THR A 39 -1.55 -4.52 23.06
C THR A 39 -2.64 -4.45 21.99
N GLY A 40 -2.48 -5.21 20.90
CA GLY A 40 -3.49 -5.33 19.85
C GLY A 40 -4.81 -5.87 20.36
N ALA A 41 -4.78 -6.95 21.15
CA ALA A 41 -5.97 -7.56 21.73
C ALA A 41 -6.68 -6.61 22.71
N ALA A 42 -5.96 -5.80 23.48
CA ALA A 42 -6.55 -4.80 24.37
C ALA A 42 -7.36 -3.73 23.60
N VAL A 43 -6.83 -3.25 22.48
CA VAL A 43 -7.54 -2.32 21.59
C VAL A 43 -8.74 -3.00 20.93
N ALA A 44 -8.59 -4.24 20.47
CA ALA A 44 -9.67 -5.01 19.82
C ALA A 44 -10.85 -5.29 20.76
N ARG A 45 -10.59 -5.52 22.05
CA ARG A 45 -11.62 -5.66 23.10
C ARG A 45 -12.27 -4.34 23.51
N GLY A 46 -11.78 -3.19 23.03
CA GLY A 46 -12.26 -1.88 23.43
C GLY A 46 -11.76 -1.42 24.82
N THR A 47 -10.80 -2.12 25.42
CA THR A 47 -10.21 -1.73 26.73
C THR A 47 -9.28 -0.52 26.61
N VAL A 48 -8.75 -0.27 25.41
CA VAL A 48 -7.89 0.87 25.10
C VAL A 48 -8.43 1.52 23.82
N ALA A 49 -8.48 2.85 23.79
CA ALA A 49 -8.89 3.59 22.60
C ALA A 49 -7.92 3.33 21.44
N SER A 50 -8.45 3.14 20.23
CA SER A 50 -7.63 3.05 19.04
C SER A 50 -7.19 4.44 18.59
N ASP A 51 -5.90 4.59 18.34
CA ASP A 51 -5.27 5.73 17.68
C ASP A 51 -5.24 5.60 16.15
N LEU A 52 -5.84 4.54 15.59
CA LEU A 52 -5.98 4.39 14.14
C LEU A 52 -7.05 5.35 13.60
N PRO A 53 -6.81 5.96 12.43
CA PRO A 53 -7.86 6.63 11.70
C PRO A 53 -9.01 5.64 11.46
N ARG A 54 -10.25 6.08 11.69
CA ARG A 54 -11.44 5.31 11.28
C ARG A 54 -11.41 5.17 9.76
N ARG A 55 -10.91 4.04 9.27
CA ARG A 55 -10.94 3.69 7.85
C ARG A 55 -12.16 2.84 7.59
N THR A 56 -12.92 3.20 6.56
CA THR A 56 -14.02 2.37 6.07
C THR A 56 -13.46 1.01 5.65
N PRO A 57 -14.08 -0.12 6.06
CA PRO A 57 -13.66 -1.44 5.62
C PRO A 57 -13.67 -1.49 4.09
N ARG A 58 -12.78 -2.31 3.52
CA ARG A 58 -12.67 -2.49 2.07
C ARG A 58 -13.01 -3.92 1.66
N LEU A 59 -13.89 -4.04 0.68
CA LEU A 59 -14.16 -5.29 -0.01
C LEU A 59 -13.02 -5.54 -0.99
N ARG A 60 -12.40 -6.73 -0.96
CA ARG A 60 -11.27 -7.10 -1.82
C ARG A 60 -11.66 -8.25 -2.74
N PRO A 61 -11.09 -8.33 -3.95
CA PRO A 61 -11.32 -9.47 -4.82
C PRO A 61 -10.60 -10.70 -4.28
N GLU A 62 -11.29 -11.83 -4.24
CA GLU A 62 -10.68 -13.16 -4.23
C GLU A 62 -10.69 -13.75 -5.64
N LEU A 63 -9.88 -14.78 -5.90
CA LEU A 63 -9.79 -15.37 -7.24
C LEU A 63 -11.15 -15.90 -7.72
N ASP A 64 -11.87 -16.57 -6.83
CA ASP A 64 -13.18 -17.17 -7.12
C ASP A 64 -14.25 -16.12 -7.43
N ASP A 65 -14.10 -14.89 -6.92
CA ASP A 65 -15.02 -13.77 -7.19
C ASP A 65 -14.87 -13.20 -8.62
N LEU A 66 -13.72 -13.42 -9.26
CA LEU A 66 -13.39 -12.77 -10.54
C LEU A 66 -14.13 -13.41 -11.72
N GLY A 67 -14.44 -14.71 -11.63
CA GLY A 67 -14.94 -15.49 -12.77
C GLY A 67 -13.97 -15.48 -13.97
N ALA A 68 -12.67 -15.37 -13.72
CA ALA A 68 -11.64 -15.51 -14.75
C ALA A 68 -11.49 -16.99 -15.12
N LEU A 69 -11.45 -17.31 -16.42
CA LEU A 69 -11.33 -18.70 -16.89
C LEU A 69 -9.88 -19.05 -17.21
N ALA A 70 -9.11 -18.07 -17.70
CA ALA A 70 -7.69 -18.20 -17.98
C ALA A 70 -6.88 -17.04 -17.36
N PRO A 71 -5.57 -17.20 -17.16
CA PRO A 71 -4.71 -16.14 -16.64
C PRO A 71 -4.75 -14.82 -17.43
N VAL A 72 -4.92 -14.92 -18.75
CA VAL A 72 -5.04 -13.75 -19.64
C VAL A 72 -6.28 -12.91 -19.36
N ASP A 73 -7.32 -13.49 -18.74
CA ASP A 73 -8.60 -12.82 -18.47
C ASP A 73 -8.56 -11.99 -17.17
N ILE A 74 -7.54 -12.18 -16.32
CA ILE A 74 -7.45 -11.54 -14.99
C ILE A 74 -7.61 -10.00 -15.06
N PRO A 75 -6.93 -9.26 -15.96
CA PRO A 75 -7.09 -7.80 -16.03
C PRO A 75 -8.53 -7.36 -16.27
N GLU A 76 -9.22 -8.01 -17.23
CA GLU A 76 -10.60 -7.70 -17.55
C GLU A 76 -11.54 -8.09 -16.40
N ALA A 77 -11.32 -9.27 -15.81
CA ALA A 77 -12.10 -9.78 -14.69
C ALA A 77 -12.00 -8.86 -13.46
N LEU A 78 -10.80 -8.35 -13.14
CA LEU A 78 -10.60 -7.33 -12.11
C LEU A 78 -11.36 -6.03 -12.43
N GLY A 79 -11.35 -5.59 -13.69
CA GLY A 79 -12.11 -4.43 -14.13
C GLY A 79 -13.64 -4.60 -13.97
N ARG A 80 -14.17 -5.79 -14.29
CA ARG A 80 -15.58 -6.16 -14.05
C ARG A 80 -15.90 -6.18 -12.57
N TRP A 81 -15.06 -6.85 -11.78
CA TRP A 81 -15.20 -6.92 -10.32
C TRP A 81 -15.21 -5.52 -9.70
N ALA A 82 -14.34 -4.60 -10.13
CA ALA A 82 -14.30 -3.24 -9.59
C ALA A 82 -15.57 -2.45 -9.88
N ARG A 83 -16.16 -2.61 -11.07
CA ARG A 83 -17.46 -2.00 -11.42
C ARG A 83 -18.59 -2.56 -10.57
N TRP A 84 -18.60 -3.88 -10.40
CA TRP A 84 -19.56 -4.56 -9.54
C TRP A 84 -19.42 -4.09 -8.08
N ALA A 85 -18.21 -4.11 -7.51
CA ALA A 85 -17.93 -3.74 -6.14
C ALA A 85 -18.37 -2.30 -5.83
N ARG A 86 -18.12 -1.34 -6.74
CA ARG A 86 -18.62 0.03 -6.59
C ARG A 86 -20.15 0.13 -6.55
N THR A 87 -20.84 -0.73 -7.29
CA THR A 87 -22.30 -0.76 -7.30
C THR A 87 -22.84 -1.44 -6.06
N ALA A 88 -22.26 -2.57 -5.67
CA ALA A 88 -22.65 -3.37 -4.51
C ALA A 88 -22.41 -2.64 -3.17
N THR A 89 -21.45 -1.71 -3.13
CA THR A 89 -21.04 -1.02 -1.90
C THR A 89 -21.56 0.42 -1.78
N ARG A 90 -22.43 0.87 -2.69
CA ARG A 90 -22.88 2.28 -2.76
C ARG A 90 -23.53 2.78 -1.46
N ASP A 91 -24.38 1.95 -0.87
CA ASP A 91 -25.20 2.32 0.30
C ASP A 91 -24.75 1.55 1.57
N GLU A 92 -23.56 0.95 1.51
CA GLU A 92 -23.02 0.10 2.56
C GLU A 92 -21.92 0.79 3.37
N ALA A 93 -21.67 0.30 4.58
CA ALA A 93 -20.56 0.78 5.42
C ALA A 93 -19.18 0.24 5.00
N VAL A 94 -19.05 -0.29 3.78
CA VAL A 94 -17.83 -0.86 3.17
C VAL A 94 -17.62 -0.19 1.81
N THR A 95 -16.40 -0.11 1.32
CA THR A 95 -16.11 0.37 -0.05
C THR A 95 -15.35 -0.70 -0.83
N GLY A 96 -15.59 -0.84 -2.14
CA GLY A 96 -14.70 -1.63 -3.00
C GLY A 96 -13.25 -1.15 -2.92
N ASP A 97 -12.28 -2.07 -2.87
CA ASP A 97 -10.86 -1.72 -2.92
C ASP A 97 -10.46 -1.19 -4.30
N ASP A 98 -9.38 -0.43 -4.35
CA ASP A 98 -8.80 0.04 -5.61
C ASP A 98 -7.92 -1.08 -6.19
N VAL A 99 -8.36 -1.65 -7.31
CA VAL A 99 -7.66 -2.76 -7.98
C VAL A 99 -6.75 -2.30 -9.11
N SER A 100 -6.59 -0.99 -9.33
CA SER A 100 -5.80 -0.45 -10.45
C SER A 100 -4.38 -1.04 -10.45
N GLY A 101 -3.72 -1.09 -9.29
CA GLY A 101 -2.40 -1.71 -9.16
C GLY A 101 -2.37 -3.23 -9.40
N LEU A 102 -3.49 -3.95 -9.17
CA LEU A 102 -3.59 -5.38 -9.52
C LEU A 102 -3.77 -5.57 -11.03
N VAL A 103 -4.55 -4.69 -11.67
CA VAL A 103 -4.73 -4.67 -13.13
C VAL A 103 -3.39 -4.41 -13.82
N GLU A 104 -2.65 -3.38 -13.41
CA GLU A 104 -1.34 -3.06 -13.99
C GLU A 104 -0.33 -4.21 -13.86
N ARG A 105 -0.34 -4.90 -12.72
CA ARG A 105 0.50 -6.10 -12.52
C ARG A 105 0.08 -7.23 -13.44
N ALA A 106 -1.22 -7.53 -13.53
CA ALA A 106 -1.73 -8.58 -14.39
C ALA A 106 -1.42 -8.32 -15.87
N GLU A 107 -1.60 -7.08 -16.33
CA GLU A 107 -1.23 -6.63 -17.68
C GLU A 107 0.29 -6.79 -17.93
N ALA A 108 1.12 -6.45 -16.95
CA ALA A 108 2.57 -6.60 -17.06
C ALA A 108 3.03 -8.07 -17.17
N LEU A 109 2.20 -9.04 -16.77
CA LEU A 109 2.49 -10.47 -16.94
C LEU A 109 2.09 -11.03 -18.30
N LEU A 110 1.16 -10.40 -19.03
CA LEU A 110 0.66 -10.93 -20.30
C LEU A 110 1.76 -11.24 -21.32
N PRO A 111 2.78 -10.37 -21.54
CA PRO A 111 3.87 -10.69 -22.47
C PRO A 111 4.72 -11.88 -22.02
N LEU A 112 4.87 -12.07 -20.70
CA LEU A 112 5.61 -13.20 -20.13
C LEU A 112 4.85 -14.51 -20.32
N LEU A 113 3.52 -14.49 -20.11
CA LEU A 113 2.64 -15.64 -20.29
C LEU A 113 2.57 -16.06 -21.76
N ALA A 114 2.42 -15.10 -22.68
CA ALA A 114 2.34 -15.37 -24.12
C ALA A 114 3.64 -15.95 -24.71
N GLY A 115 4.81 -15.56 -24.16
CA GLY A 115 6.11 -15.92 -24.74
C GLY A 115 6.91 -16.98 -23.98
N LEU A 116 7.14 -16.76 -22.67
CA LEU A 116 8.18 -17.47 -21.91
C LEU A 116 7.70 -18.80 -21.31
N VAL A 117 6.43 -18.90 -20.95
CA VAL A 117 5.86 -20.07 -20.26
C VAL A 117 4.65 -20.67 -20.96
N GLY A 118 4.08 -19.97 -21.96
CA GLY A 118 2.92 -20.45 -22.71
C GLY A 118 1.72 -20.76 -21.82
N GLU A 119 0.88 -21.70 -22.26
CA GLU A 119 -0.34 -22.14 -21.55
C GLU A 119 -0.07 -22.97 -20.28
N SER A 120 1.20 -23.20 -19.91
CA SER A 120 1.56 -24.08 -18.79
C SER A 120 1.28 -23.49 -17.40
N THR A 121 1.00 -22.18 -17.31
CA THR A 121 0.80 -21.52 -16.02
C THR A 121 -0.68 -21.47 -15.64
N ASP A 122 -1.01 -22.03 -14.48
CA ASP A 122 -2.39 -22.02 -13.97
C ASP A 122 -2.83 -20.65 -13.42
N LEU A 123 -4.14 -20.46 -13.37
CA LEU A 123 -4.78 -19.24 -12.88
C LEU A 123 -4.39 -18.89 -11.44
N GLY A 124 -4.31 -19.89 -10.54
CA GLY A 124 -3.96 -19.70 -9.14
C GLY A 124 -2.52 -19.23 -8.95
N THR A 125 -1.59 -19.71 -9.77
CA THR A 125 -0.21 -19.23 -9.80
C THR A 125 -0.12 -17.77 -10.24
N VAL A 126 -0.80 -17.38 -11.32
CA VAL A 126 -0.79 -15.98 -11.77
C VAL A 126 -1.45 -15.06 -10.74
N TRP A 127 -2.56 -15.48 -10.15
CA TRP A 127 -3.21 -14.71 -9.07
C TRP A 127 -2.28 -14.49 -7.87
N ARG A 128 -1.58 -15.53 -7.42
CA ARG A 128 -0.58 -15.40 -6.33
C ARG A 128 0.54 -14.44 -6.70
N LEU A 129 1.00 -14.42 -7.94
CA LEU A 129 2.04 -13.48 -8.41
C LEU A 129 1.55 -12.03 -8.44
N VAL A 130 0.33 -11.79 -8.96
CA VAL A 130 -0.29 -10.46 -9.02
C VAL A 130 -0.49 -9.87 -7.62
N THR A 131 -0.92 -10.71 -6.68
CA THR A 131 -1.19 -10.32 -5.27
C THR A 131 0.05 -10.29 -4.37
N LEU A 132 1.26 -10.55 -4.89
CA LEU A 132 2.49 -10.55 -4.09
C LEU A 132 2.67 -9.21 -3.33
N PRO A 133 2.96 -9.22 -2.02
CA PRO A 133 3.16 -7.99 -1.25
C PRO A 133 4.58 -7.43 -1.44
N ILE A 134 4.91 -7.12 -2.70
CA ILE A 134 6.14 -6.46 -3.14
C ILE A 134 5.70 -5.21 -3.89
N ASP A 135 6.34 -4.07 -3.63
CA ASP A 135 5.97 -2.81 -4.26
C ASP A 135 6.13 -2.88 -5.79
N PHE A 136 5.16 -2.32 -6.51
CA PHE A 136 5.13 -2.29 -7.98
C PHE A 136 5.33 -0.88 -8.55
N GLU A 137 5.73 0.07 -7.71
CA GLU A 137 6.07 1.42 -8.16
C GLU A 137 7.52 1.47 -8.69
N PRO A 138 7.84 2.31 -9.68
CA PRO A 138 9.22 2.58 -10.06
C PRO A 138 10.04 3.08 -8.85
N PRO A 139 11.29 2.63 -8.66
CA PRO A 139 12.06 1.69 -9.49
C PRO A 139 11.84 0.19 -9.16
N ARG A 140 11.02 -0.14 -8.15
CA ARG A 140 10.80 -1.51 -7.68
C ARG A 140 10.01 -2.39 -8.66
N ARG A 141 9.26 -1.79 -9.60
CA ARG A 141 8.62 -2.50 -10.72
C ARG A 141 9.56 -3.47 -11.45
N THR A 142 10.79 -3.06 -11.75
CA THR A 142 11.79 -3.92 -12.43
C THR A 142 12.16 -5.13 -11.60
N ARG A 143 12.30 -4.93 -10.28
CA ARG A 143 12.61 -6.01 -9.33
C ARG A 143 11.46 -7.01 -9.25
N TRP A 144 10.22 -6.54 -9.14
CA TRP A 144 9.04 -7.39 -9.17
C TRP A 144 8.98 -8.23 -10.45
N LEU A 145 9.17 -7.61 -11.63
CA LEU A 145 9.17 -8.32 -12.91
C LEU A 145 10.25 -9.41 -12.99
N THR A 146 11.44 -9.13 -12.44
CA THR A 146 12.54 -10.11 -12.38
C THR A 146 12.17 -11.32 -11.53
N LEU A 147 11.57 -11.07 -10.35
CA LEU A 147 11.15 -12.12 -9.42
C LEU A 147 9.99 -12.96 -9.97
N VAL A 148 9.01 -12.32 -10.60
CA VAL A 148 7.90 -13.04 -11.22
C VAL A 148 8.39 -13.86 -12.41
N ARG A 149 9.22 -13.30 -13.28
CA ARG A 149 9.81 -14.05 -14.41
C ARG A 149 10.59 -15.26 -13.92
N ALA A 150 11.39 -15.12 -12.87
CA ALA A 150 12.11 -16.22 -12.25
C ALA A 150 11.16 -17.32 -11.75
N SER A 151 10.05 -16.94 -11.12
CA SER A 151 9.07 -17.89 -10.59
C SER A 151 8.34 -18.65 -11.70
N LEU A 152 7.91 -17.93 -12.75
CA LEU A 152 7.27 -18.53 -13.92
C LEU A 152 8.21 -19.52 -14.63
N LEU A 153 9.45 -19.11 -14.90
CA LEU A 153 10.45 -19.98 -15.52
C LEU A 153 10.72 -21.23 -14.69
N HIS A 154 10.85 -21.08 -13.37
CA HIS A 154 11.04 -22.21 -12.46
C HIS A 154 9.84 -23.16 -12.48
N GLY A 155 8.61 -22.63 -12.44
CA GLY A 155 7.38 -23.42 -12.52
C GLY A 155 7.25 -24.21 -13.82
N ALA A 156 7.74 -23.65 -14.93
CA ALA A 156 7.82 -24.32 -16.23
C ALA A 156 9.02 -25.27 -16.37
N GLY A 157 9.78 -25.53 -15.29
CA GLY A 157 10.90 -26.46 -15.28
C GLY A 157 12.21 -25.90 -15.86
N HIS A 158 12.26 -24.61 -16.19
CA HIS A 158 13.50 -23.98 -16.65
C HIS A 158 14.45 -23.71 -15.49
N ARG A 159 15.75 -23.80 -15.78
CA ARG A 159 16.80 -23.43 -14.83
C ARG A 159 16.82 -21.92 -14.63
N VAL A 160 16.74 -21.49 -13.38
CA VAL A 160 16.85 -20.08 -12.99
C VAL A 160 18.12 -19.88 -12.16
N PRO A 161 19.00 -18.95 -12.54
CA PRO A 161 20.17 -18.61 -11.72
C PRO A 161 19.74 -18.06 -10.35
N PRO A 162 20.30 -18.55 -9.22
CA PRO A 162 19.98 -18.03 -7.89
C PRO A 162 20.16 -16.51 -7.77
N GLN A 163 21.15 -15.95 -8.47
CA GLN A 163 21.48 -14.52 -8.46
C GLN A 163 20.38 -13.63 -9.06
N THR A 164 19.50 -14.19 -9.89
CA THR A 164 18.32 -13.50 -10.41
C THR A 164 17.31 -13.23 -9.29
N VAL A 165 17.17 -14.19 -8.37
CA VAL A 165 16.22 -14.11 -7.25
C VAL A 165 16.85 -13.43 -6.05
N LEU A 166 18.07 -13.77 -5.67
CA LEU A 166 18.74 -13.24 -4.48
C LEU A 166 20.11 -12.67 -4.87
N PRO A 167 20.35 -11.34 -4.73
CA PRO A 167 21.62 -10.76 -5.11
C PRO A 167 22.77 -11.25 -4.21
N ALA A 168 24.00 -11.08 -4.68
CA ALA A 168 25.16 -11.31 -3.83
C ALA A 168 25.26 -10.24 -2.73
N LEU A 169 25.79 -10.63 -1.57
CA LEU A 169 26.16 -9.66 -0.54
C LEU A 169 27.25 -8.71 -1.09
N PRO A 170 27.06 -7.38 -1.03
CA PRO A 170 28.12 -6.45 -1.38
C PRO A 170 29.37 -6.69 -0.54
N ARG A 171 30.55 -6.73 -1.18
CA ARG A 171 31.82 -6.95 -0.45
C ARG A 171 32.35 -5.67 0.17
N ARG A 172 32.16 -4.55 -0.55
CA ARG A 172 32.56 -3.18 -0.20
C ARG A 172 31.57 -2.26 -0.90
N GLY A 173 31.43 -1.04 -0.39
CA GLY A 173 30.50 -0.06 -0.91
C GLY A 173 30.00 0.87 0.20
N PRO A 174 29.30 1.94 -0.16
CA PRO A 174 28.64 2.80 0.80
C PRO A 174 27.41 2.08 1.43
N VAL A 175 26.77 2.70 2.42
CA VAL A 175 25.65 2.10 3.16
C VAL A 175 24.49 1.74 2.23
N GLU A 176 24.26 2.56 1.22
CA GLU A 176 23.19 2.47 0.24
C GLU A 176 23.23 1.13 -0.54
N ASP A 177 24.42 0.60 -0.85
CA ASP A 177 24.56 -0.69 -1.54
C ASP A 177 24.02 -1.84 -0.68
N PHE A 178 24.29 -1.79 0.63
CA PHE A 178 23.78 -2.79 1.57
C PHE A 178 22.28 -2.62 1.82
N GLU A 179 21.77 -1.39 1.84
CA GLU A 179 20.32 -1.13 1.94
C GLU A 179 19.56 -1.65 0.72
N GLN A 180 20.10 -1.44 -0.49
CA GLN A 180 19.54 -1.96 -1.74
C GLN A 180 19.54 -3.50 -1.72
N ALA A 181 20.64 -4.13 -1.31
CA ALA A 181 20.73 -5.59 -1.18
C ALA A 181 19.76 -6.13 -0.11
N ALA A 182 19.61 -5.47 1.03
CA ALA A 182 18.65 -5.82 2.07
C ALA A 182 17.19 -5.69 1.58
N ALA A 183 16.87 -4.63 0.83
CA ALA A 183 15.56 -4.46 0.21
C ALA A 183 15.26 -5.59 -0.79
N ALA A 184 16.22 -5.92 -1.65
CA ALA A 184 16.08 -7.00 -2.61
C ALA A 184 15.95 -8.38 -1.93
N ALA A 185 16.61 -8.60 -0.79
CA ALA A 185 16.47 -9.80 0.03
C ALA A 185 15.07 -9.91 0.65
N ARG A 186 14.49 -8.81 1.15
CA ARG A 186 13.10 -8.78 1.63
C ARG A 186 12.10 -9.15 0.54
N ASP A 187 12.24 -8.55 -0.65
CA ASP A 187 11.38 -8.88 -1.79
C ASP A 187 11.51 -10.36 -2.19
N ALA A 188 12.72 -10.91 -2.16
CA ALA A 188 12.97 -12.33 -2.42
C ALA A 188 12.37 -13.24 -1.33
N SER A 189 12.46 -12.87 -0.06
CA SER A 189 11.84 -13.59 1.06
C SER A 189 10.32 -13.65 0.90
N THR A 190 9.70 -12.53 0.53
CA THR A 190 8.26 -12.47 0.21
C THR A 190 7.90 -13.43 -0.92
N LEU A 191 8.67 -13.43 -2.01
CA LEU A 191 8.45 -14.37 -3.11
C LEU A 191 8.57 -15.83 -2.66
N LEU A 192 9.67 -16.18 -1.98
CA LEU A 192 10.03 -17.56 -1.63
C LEU A 192 9.08 -18.18 -0.58
N ARG A 193 8.32 -17.35 0.15
CA ARG A 193 7.21 -17.82 1.00
C ARG A 193 6.00 -18.27 0.18
N SER A 194 5.69 -17.57 -0.92
CA SER A 194 4.58 -17.93 -1.81
C SER A 194 4.97 -19.01 -2.83
N PHE A 195 6.24 -19.04 -3.23
CA PHE A 195 6.82 -19.96 -4.21
C PHE A 195 8.13 -20.55 -3.68
N PRO A 196 8.05 -21.57 -2.79
CA PRO A 196 9.25 -22.21 -2.24
C PRO A 196 10.10 -22.89 -3.31
N GLY A 197 11.43 -22.85 -3.17
CA GLY A 197 12.35 -23.58 -4.05
C GLY A 197 12.70 -22.89 -5.37
N VAL A 198 12.13 -21.72 -5.67
CA VAL A 198 12.49 -20.96 -6.88
C VAL A 198 14.00 -20.71 -6.91
N ALA A 199 14.63 -21.10 -8.03
CA ALA A 199 16.09 -21.07 -8.21
C ALA A 199 16.90 -21.88 -7.17
N GLY A 200 16.30 -22.87 -6.52
CA GLY A 200 16.93 -23.67 -5.47
C GLY A 200 17.14 -22.92 -4.16
N LEU A 201 16.41 -21.81 -3.95
CA LEU A 201 16.52 -20.96 -2.77
C LEU A 201 15.34 -21.15 -1.82
N THR A 202 15.59 -20.79 -0.56
CA THR A 202 14.61 -20.77 0.52
C THR A 202 14.42 -19.36 1.07
N ALA A 203 13.31 -19.13 1.77
CA ALA A 203 13.11 -17.88 2.50
C ALA A 203 14.19 -17.65 3.58
N GLU A 204 14.83 -18.71 4.08
CA GLU A 204 15.95 -18.62 5.01
C GLU A 204 17.21 -18.05 4.35
N ASP A 205 17.50 -18.40 3.09
CA ASP A 205 18.64 -17.83 2.35
C ASP A 205 18.49 -16.31 2.20
N ALA A 206 17.27 -15.87 1.88
CA ALA A 206 16.94 -14.46 1.79
C ALA A 206 17.06 -13.76 3.16
N ALA A 207 16.54 -14.37 4.23
CA ALA A 207 16.67 -13.83 5.59
C ALA A 207 18.14 -13.74 6.04
N ARG A 208 18.98 -14.72 5.70
CA ARG A 208 20.40 -14.72 6.02
C ARG A 208 21.14 -13.57 5.32
N LEU A 209 20.81 -13.30 4.05
CA LEU A 209 21.37 -12.16 3.34
C LEU A 209 20.95 -10.83 3.98
N GLU A 210 19.65 -10.68 4.25
CA GLU A 210 19.11 -9.47 4.89
C GLU A 210 19.80 -9.19 6.23
N GLN A 211 19.96 -10.21 7.08
CA GLN A 211 20.64 -10.08 8.37
C GLN A 211 22.10 -9.65 8.21
N ARG A 212 22.83 -10.20 7.23
CA ARG A 212 24.22 -9.81 6.95
C ARG A 212 24.32 -8.37 6.45
N CYS A 213 23.40 -7.94 5.59
CA CYS A 213 23.31 -6.54 5.17
C CYS A 213 23.01 -5.62 6.35
N ALA A 214 22.04 -5.98 7.21
CA ALA A 214 21.67 -5.20 8.39
C ALA A 214 22.84 -5.03 9.37
N ALA A 215 23.62 -6.09 9.61
CA ALA A 215 24.83 -6.03 10.41
C ALA A 215 25.86 -5.04 9.82
N ARG A 216 26.06 -5.10 8.50
CA ARG A 216 27.02 -4.21 7.82
C ARG A 216 26.56 -2.76 7.76
N ILE A 217 25.27 -2.51 7.57
CA ILE A 217 24.67 -1.17 7.68
C ILE A 217 24.93 -0.62 9.08
N THR A 218 24.65 -1.40 10.13
CA THR A 218 24.87 -0.98 11.52
C THR A 218 26.32 -0.58 11.79
N GLU A 219 27.28 -1.32 11.22
CA GLU A 219 28.72 -1.01 11.34
C GLU A 219 29.12 0.26 10.58
N LEU A 220 28.60 0.47 9.37
CA LEU A 220 28.97 1.59 8.49
C LEU A 220 28.24 2.89 8.84
N LEU A 221 27.05 2.80 9.44
CA LEU A 221 26.15 3.93 9.65
C LEU A 221 26.77 5.08 10.47
N PRO A 222 27.51 4.85 11.57
CA PRO A 222 28.15 5.94 12.31
C PRO A 222 29.12 6.74 11.43
N GLY A 223 29.91 6.05 10.60
CA GLY A 223 30.84 6.69 9.66
C GLY A 223 30.12 7.45 8.56
N ALA A 224 29.05 6.88 8.01
CA ALA A 224 28.21 7.54 7.01
C ALA A 224 27.55 8.80 7.57
N ILE A 225 27.05 8.76 8.81
CA ILE A 225 26.47 9.93 9.50
C ILE A 225 27.54 11.00 9.74
N ALA A 226 28.74 10.60 10.19
CA ALA A 226 29.83 11.55 10.42
C ALA A 226 30.33 12.21 9.13
N ALA A 227 30.37 11.46 8.02
CA ALA A 227 30.73 11.97 6.70
C ALA A 227 29.62 12.82 6.06
N ALA A 228 28.36 12.53 6.36
CA ALA A 228 27.20 13.34 6.01
C ALA A 228 27.20 14.63 6.86
N GLY A 229 28.05 15.58 6.47
CA GLY A 229 28.06 16.92 7.08
C GLY A 229 26.68 17.60 7.03
N PRO A 230 26.46 18.63 7.84
CA PRO A 230 25.21 19.38 7.79
C PRO A 230 25.00 19.95 6.37
N GLY A 231 23.80 19.73 5.81
CA GLY A 231 23.39 20.40 4.59
C GLY A 231 23.41 21.92 4.78
N ARG A 232 23.44 22.70 3.70
CA ARG A 232 23.31 24.16 3.76
C ARG A 232 22.01 24.59 3.11
N CYS A 233 21.31 25.51 3.76
CA CYS A 233 20.16 26.18 3.18
C CYS A 233 20.58 26.84 1.85
N ALA A 234 19.91 26.49 0.76
CA ALA A 234 20.20 27.07 -0.56
C ALA A 234 20.08 28.60 -0.57
N ASP A 235 19.23 29.18 0.30
CA ASP A 235 18.94 30.62 0.31
C ASP A 235 19.86 31.44 1.22
N CYS A 236 20.33 30.87 2.34
CA CYS A 236 21.06 31.65 3.36
C CYS A 236 22.32 30.97 3.91
N GLY A 237 22.68 29.79 3.41
CA GLY A 237 23.93 29.09 3.76
C GLY A 237 23.99 28.50 5.18
N VAL A 238 22.97 28.74 6.02
CA VAL A 238 22.87 28.18 7.38
C VAL A 238 22.75 26.66 7.32
N SER A 239 23.37 25.98 8.29
CA SER A 239 23.27 24.53 8.44
C SER A 239 21.82 24.08 8.59
N VAL A 240 21.43 23.10 7.77
CA VAL A 240 20.13 22.44 7.77
C VAL A 240 20.32 20.94 7.79
N ALA A 241 19.30 20.20 8.21
CA ALA A 241 19.35 18.76 8.09
C ALA A 241 19.52 18.39 6.59
N PRO A 242 20.38 17.40 6.24
CA PRO A 242 20.80 17.12 4.85
C PRO A 242 19.67 16.92 3.84
N ARG A 243 18.49 16.48 4.30
CA ARG A 243 17.29 16.24 3.48
C ARG A 243 16.44 17.47 3.19
N PHE A 244 16.78 18.64 3.73
CA PHE A 244 16.02 19.87 3.50
C PHE A 244 16.82 20.84 2.63
N PRO A 245 16.25 21.30 1.50
CA PRO A 245 16.93 22.26 0.63
C PRO A 245 17.00 23.66 1.24
N THR A 246 16.10 24.00 2.17
CA THR A 246 16.02 25.32 2.82
C THR A 246 15.78 25.21 4.32
N CYS A 247 16.21 26.23 5.07
CA CYS A 247 15.97 26.30 6.52
C CYS A 247 14.52 26.71 6.81
N ARG A 248 14.04 26.43 8.04
CA ARG A 248 12.68 26.78 8.46
C ARG A 248 12.33 28.25 8.23
N ALA A 249 13.27 29.17 8.45
CA ALA A 249 13.05 30.60 8.25
C ALA A 249 12.88 30.99 6.77
N CYS A 250 13.64 30.35 5.86
CA CYS A 250 13.52 30.62 4.42
C CYS A 250 12.28 29.92 3.83
N ALA A 251 11.98 28.68 4.24
CA ALA A 251 10.75 27.99 3.88
C ALA A 251 9.49 28.79 4.31
N ALA A 252 9.48 29.34 5.52
CA ALA A 252 8.39 30.19 6.01
C ALA A 252 8.27 31.53 5.24
N ARG A 253 9.39 32.08 4.74
CA ARG A 253 9.39 33.28 3.89
C ARG A 253 8.83 33.02 2.49
N GLY A 254 9.15 31.86 1.90
CA GLY A 254 8.58 31.41 0.63
C GLY A 254 7.06 31.19 0.72
N ALA A 255 6.60 30.54 1.79
CA ALA A 255 5.17 30.32 2.04
C ALA A 255 4.35 31.63 2.15
N ARG A 256 4.95 32.71 2.67
CA ARG A 256 4.30 34.04 2.75
C ARG A 256 4.23 34.77 1.40
N ARG A 257 5.10 34.46 0.43
CA ARG A 257 5.04 35.05 -0.92
C ARG A 257 4.07 34.34 -1.85
N GLY A 258 3.70 33.09 -1.55
CA GLY A 258 2.71 32.31 -2.30
C GLY A 258 1.29 32.35 -1.73
N ALA A 259 1.05 33.03 -0.61
CA ALA A 259 -0.30 33.23 -0.10
C ALA A 259 -1.04 34.20 -1.04
N PRO A 260 -2.14 33.80 -1.70
CA PRO A 260 -2.93 34.73 -2.47
C PRO A 260 -3.40 35.83 -1.52
N VAL A 261 -3.04 37.07 -1.85
CA VAL A 261 -3.60 38.26 -1.22
C VAL A 261 -5.12 38.16 -1.41
N ARG A 262 -5.86 37.74 -0.38
CA ARG A 262 -7.28 38.02 -0.29
C ARG A 262 -7.38 39.54 -0.25
N ARG A 263 -7.57 40.16 -1.42
CA ARG A 263 -7.97 41.57 -1.52
C ARG A 263 -9.22 41.69 -0.67
N GLY A 264 -9.10 42.44 0.42
CA GLY A 264 -10.21 42.77 1.29
C GLY A 264 -11.35 43.34 0.46
N ALA A 265 -12.54 42.76 0.63
CA ALA A 265 -13.78 43.42 0.26
C ALA A 265 -13.87 44.72 1.09
N PRO A 266 -14.17 45.88 0.48
CA PRO A 266 -14.29 47.11 1.23
C PRO A 266 -15.50 47.03 2.17
N ALA A 267 -15.27 47.44 3.41
CA ALA A 267 -16.28 47.65 4.43
C ALA A 267 -17.38 48.57 3.88
N ARG A 268 -18.60 48.06 3.77
CA ARG A 268 -19.78 48.89 3.56
C ARG A 268 -20.09 49.59 4.88
N ARG A 269 -19.93 50.92 4.85
CA ARG A 269 -20.46 51.83 5.85
C ARG A 269 -21.97 51.65 5.93
N GLU A 270 -22.45 51.51 7.16
CA GLU A 270 -23.82 51.80 7.54
C GLU A 270 -24.06 53.29 7.34
N ASP A 271 -25.08 53.65 6.57
CA ASP A 271 -25.72 54.95 6.69
C ASP A 271 -27.23 54.76 6.56
N ALA A 272 -27.91 55.29 7.57
CA ALA A 272 -29.34 55.27 7.80
C ALA A 272 -30.08 56.13 6.79
N GLY A 273 -31.33 55.77 6.46
CA GLY A 273 -32.26 56.74 5.89
C GLY A 273 -33.42 56.21 5.06
N SER A 274 -34.55 56.01 5.74
CA SER A 274 -35.83 56.63 5.33
C SER A 274 -36.55 56.17 4.04
N ARG A 275 -37.67 55.46 4.29
CA ARG A 275 -39.06 55.73 3.83
C ARG A 275 -39.61 55.11 2.54
N ARG A 276 -40.77 54.45 2.76
CA ARG A 276 -41.99 54.36 1.92
C ARG A 276 -41.86 53.48 0.65
N SER A 277 -42.81 52.66 0.21
CA SER A 277 -44.23 52.44 0.54
C SER A 277 -44.79 51.33 -0.38
N GLY A 278 -45.71 50.51 0.12
CA GLY A 278 -46.71 49.74 -0.65
C GLY A 278 -46.20 48.46 -1.33
N GLY A 279 -46.88 47.32 -1.33
CA GLY A 279 -48.23 46.97 -0.90
C GLY A 279 -48.82 45.93 -1.88
N ARG A 280 -49.44 44.88 -1.31
CA ARG A 280 -50.38 43.90 -1.96
C ARG A 280 -49.74 42.94 -2.98
N GLY A 281 -50.13 41.66 -3.11
CA GLY A 281 -51.12 40.79 -2.46
C GLY A 281 -50.75 39.36 -2.91
N GLY A 282 -50.91 38.34 -2.07
CA GLY A 282 -52.11 37.51 -2.10
C GLY A 282 -51.83 36.15 -2.76
N PRO A 283 -52.12 35.01 -2.10
CA PRO A 283 -51.83 33.66 -2.57
C PRO A 283 -53.01 33.08 -3.36
N ARG A 284 -52.82 32.01 -4.15
CA ARG A 284 -53.85 30.98 -4.40
C ARG A 284 -53.34 29.77 -5.20
N ARG A 285 -53.63 28.59 -4.61
CA ARG A 285 -54.29 27.38 -5.16
C ARG A 285 -53.74 26.83 -6.49
N GLY A 286 -53.32 25.57 -6.61
CA GLY A 286 -53.95 24.35 -6.09
C GLY A 286 -54.87 23.77 -7.16
N SER A 287 -54.54 22.61 -7.74
CA SER A 287 -55.54 21.65 -8.19
C SER A 287 -54.94 20.25 -8.26
N ALA A 288 -55.70 19.31 -7.73
CA ALA A 288 -55.45 17.88 -7.67
C ALA A 288 -56.35 17.15 -8.68
N ARG A 289 -56.21 15.81 -8.70
CA ARG A 289 -57.09 14.76 -9.26
C ARG A 289 -56.68 14.28 -10.66
N ARG A 290 -56.77 12.98 -11.01
CA ARG A 290 -57.39 11.80 -10.38
C ARG A 290 -56.91 10.53 -11.10
N ALA A 291 -56.99 9.38 -10.39
CA ALA A 291 -57.42 8.02 -10.79
C ALA A 291 -57.28 7.56 -12.27
N GLY A 292 -56.87 6.35 -12.62
CA GLY A 292 -56.95 5.04 -11.96
C GLY A 292 -57.60 4.02 -12.92
N ARG A 293 -57.20 2.74 -12.79
CA ARG A 293 -57.70 1.48 -13.41
C ARG A 293 -57.18 1.08 -14.80
N GLY A 294 -56.85 -0.22 -14.88
CA GLY A 294 -56.40 -0.98 -16.04
C GLY A 294 -55.50 -2.11 -15.57
#